data_AF-A0A523G229-F1
#
_entry.id   AF-A0A523G229-F1
#
_cell.length_a   1.000
_cell.length_b   1.000
_cell.length_c   1.000
_cell.angle_alpha   90.00
_cell.angle_beta   90.00
_cell.angle_gamma   90.00
#
_symmetry.space_group_name_H-M   'P 1'
#
loop_
_entity.id
_entity.type
_entity.pdbx_description
1 polymer ?
#
loop_
_entity_poly.entity_id
_entity_poly.type
_entity_poly.pdbx_seq_one_letter_code
_entity_poly.pdbx_strand_id
1 'polypeptide(L)'
;MSYKTWKSQKYLLDKMSLNDLVKAYFTYPGIQVYLMLFFALCILAVYSLGRLADLAIVVVVVILVYPLVWYVLHRFLLHGRWLYKSEMTAALWKRIHFDHHQNPNDMAVLFGGLHTTLPTVVVVTAPMGGLIGGLSGAAIGLAAGILVTCFYEFCHCSQHLGYAPKSAFLERIKQLHMAHHFHNETGNYGITNYLWDRFFSSYYDSNSSVPRSPTARNLGYTDSEAKRYPWVAQLSTGSETAPIVAAKN
;
A
#
# COMPACT_ATOMS: atom_id res chain seq x y z
N MET A 1 -11.88 -11.12 15.37
CA MET A 1 -12.75 -10.52 14.34
C MET A 1 -12.44 -11.18 13.00
N SER A 2 -13.46 -11.63 12.26
CA SER A 2 -13.26 -12.23 10.92
C SER A 2 -13.00 -11.15 9.87
N TYR A 3 -12.30 -11.48 8.77
CA TYR A 3 -12.12 -10.60 7.60
C TYR A 3 -13.45 -10.00 7.11
N LYS A 4 -14.57 -10.74 7.23
CA LYS A 4 -15.92 -10.27 6.87
C LYS A 4 -16.37 -9.02 7.67
N THR A 5 -15.89 -8.82 8.90
CA THR A 5 -16.28 -7.66 9.72
C THR A 5 -15.79 -6.34 9.12
N TRP A 6 -14.64 -6.37 8.44
CA TRP A 6 -14.00 -5.20 7.84
C TRP A 6 -14.61 -4.75 6.50
N LYS A 7 -15.53 -5.54 5.92
CA LYS A 7 -16.26 -5.20 4.69
C LYS A 7 -17.61 -4.48 4.93
N SER A 8 -17.93 -4.15 6.17
CA SER A 8 -19.18 -3.46 6.50
C SER A 8 -19.12 -1.97 6.13
N GLN A 9 -20.28 -1.35 5.87
CA GLN A 9 -20.41 0.08 5.50
C GLN A 9 -19.65 1.05 6.43
N LYS A 10 -19.53 0.71 7.73
CA LYS A 10 -18.77 1.49 8.71
C LYS A 10 -17.25 1.52 8.46
N TYR A 11 -16.73 0.65 7.61
CA TYR A 11 -15.31 0.60 7.25
C TYR A 11 -15.00 1.23 5.89
N LEU A 12 -15.98 1.92 5.29
CA LEU A 12 -15.77 2.74 4.11
C LEU A 12 -15.10 4.07 4.50
N LEU A 13 -13.91 4.31 3.98
CA LEU A 13 -13.06 5.46 4.34
C LEU A 13 -13.74 6.79 4.04
N ASP A 14 -14.52 6.89 2.96
CA ASP A 14 -15.26 8.10 2.61
C ASP A 14 -16.39 8.44 3.59
N LYS A 15 -16.73 7.52 4.50
CA LYS A 15 -17.73 7.69 5.56
C LYS A 15 -17.12 7.87 6.95
N MET A 16 -15.79 7.81 7.08
CA MET A 16 -15.09 7.92 8.36
C MET A 16 -14.60 9.34 8.65
N SER A 17 -14.58 9.69 9.94
CA SER A 17 -13.73 10.75 10.46
C SER A 17 -12.29 10.26 10.67
N LEU A 18 -11.35 11.18 10.94
CA LEU A 18 -9.98 10.80 11.34
C LEU A 18 -9.97 9.93 12.60
N ASN A 19 -10.86 10.25 13.56
CA ASN A 19 -10.94 9.52 14.83
C ASN A 19 -11.43 8.08 14.62
N ASP A 20 -12.37 7.89 13.69
CA ASP A 20 -12.85 6.56 13.31
C ASP A 20 -11.72 5.76 12.64
N LEU A 21 -10.98 6.39 11.73
CA LEU A 21 -9.81 5.76 11.10
C LEU A 21 -8.77 5.35 12.14
N VAL A 22 -8.38 6.24 13.06
CA VAL A 22 -7.39 5.93 14.11
C VAL A 22 -7.84 4.70 14.93
N LYS A 23 -9.10 4.67 15.38
CA LYS A 23 -9.63 3.52 16.12
C LYS A 23 -9.63 2.25 15.26
N ALA A 24 -10.11 2.33 14.03
CA ALA A 24 -10.15 1.20 13.10
C ALA A 24 -8.74 0.66 12.79
N TYR A 25 -7.78 1.56 12.58
CA TYR A 25 -6.39 1.24 12.25
C TYR A 25 -5.71 0.45 13.37
N PHE A 26 -5.76 0.94 14.61
CA PHE A 26 -5.12 0.26 15.76
C PHE A 26 -5.89 -0.97 16.27
N THR A 27 -7.13 -1.17 15.82
CA THR A 27 -7.89 -2.41 16.07
C THR A 27 -7.76 -3.43 14.94
N TYR A 28 -7.10 -3.08 13.83
CA TYR A 28 -6.86 -3.99 12.72
C TYR A 28 -5.83 -5.07 13.12
N PRO A 29 -6.14 -6.37 13.01
CA PRO A 29 -5.24 -7.44 13.47
C PRO A 29 -3.85 -7.40 12.83
N GLY A 30 -3.76 -7.03 11.54
CA GLY A 30 -2.47 -6.91 10.86
C GLY A 30 -1.56 -5.86 11.49
N ILE A 31 -2.13 -4.68 11.83
CA ILE A 31 -1.41 -3.59 12.49
C ILE A 31 -0.96 -4.01 13.89
N GLN A 32 -1.81 -4.70 14.65
CA GLN A 32 -1.44 -5.21 15.96
C GLN A 32 -0.26 -6.19 15.89
N VAL A 33 -0.27 -7.10 14.91
CA VAL A 33 0.86 -8.02 14.67
C VAL A 33 2.12 -7.25 14.29
N TYR A 34 2.03 -6.24 13.42
CA TYR A 34 3.18 -5.39 13.08
C TYR A 34 3.75 -4.67 14.32
N LEU A 35 2.90 -4.10 15.17
CA LEU A 35 3.36 -3.42 16.39
C LEU A 35 4.00 -4.41 17.37
N MET A 36 3.44 -5.61 17.55
CA MET A 36 4.05 -6.66 18.38
C MET A 36 5.43 -7.08 17.84
N LEU A 37 5.54 -7.31 16.53
CA LEU A 37 6.81 -7.64 15.87
C LEU A 37 7.83 -6.51 16.01
N PHE A 38 7.39 -5.25 15.84
CA PHE A 38 8.23 -4.07 16.05
C PHE A 38 8.86 -4.07 17.45
N PHE A 39 8.07 -4.24 18.51
CA PHE A 39 8.59 -4.27 19.87
C PHE A 39 9.52 -5.47 20.11
N ALA A 40 9.16 -6.66 19.62
CA ALA A 40 10.00 -7.85 19.74
C ALA A 40 11.36 -7.68 19.04
N LEU A 41 11.39 -7.04 17.87
CA LEU A 41 12.61 -6.78 17.11
C LEU A 41 13.47 -5.68 17.76
N CYS A 42 12.85 -4.64 18.33
CA CYS A 42 13.57 -3.64 19.13
C CYS A 42 14.24 -4.28 20.35
N ILE A 43 13.54 -5.19 21.05
CA ILE A 43 14.09 -5.99 22.14
C ILE A 43 15.28 -6.81 21.62
N LEU A 44 15.10 -7.58 20.54
CA LEU A 44 16.17 -8.37 19.94
C LEU A 44 17.40 -7.53 19.58
N ALA A 45 17.20 -6.35 18.99
CA ALA A 45 18.30 -5.44 18.62
C ALA A 45 19.10 -4.99 19.86
N VAL A 46 18.41 -4.65 20.96
CA VAL A 46 19.05 -4.25 22.22
C VAL A 46 19.83 -5.42 22.86
N TYR A 47 19.23 -6.61 22.92
CA TYR A 47 19.89 -7.80 23.49
C TYR A 47 21.02 -8.35 22.61
N SER A 48 21.06 -7.99 21.33
CA SER A 48 22.15 -8.36 20.41
C SER A 48 23.40 -7.47 20.57
N LEU A 49 23.42 -6.53 21.54
CA LEU A 49 24.57 -5.69 21.90
C LEU A 49 25.20 -4.93 20.72
N GLY A 50 24.36 -4.48 19.78
CA GLY A 50 24.78 -3.64 18.66
C GLY A 50 25.30 -2.27 19.09
N ARG A 51 26.21 -1.69 18.30
CA ARG A 51 26.66 -0.31 18.52
C ARG A 51 25.51 0.65 18.20
N LEU A 52 25.19 1.54 19.13
CA LEU A 52 24.09 2.52 18.95
C LEU A 52 24.23 3.37 17.68
N ALA A 53 25.46 3.72 17.30
CA ALA A 53 25.74 4.45 16.07
C ALA A 53 25.29 3.67 14.83
N ASP A 54 25.61 2.38 14.76
CA ASP A 54 25.25 1.52 13.63
C ASP A 54 23.73 1.37 13.55
N LEU A 55 23.05 1.18 14.69
CA LEU A 55 21.58 1.10 14.74
C LEU A 55 20.92 2.40 14.27
N ALA A 56 21.45 3.56 14.69
CA ALA A 56 20.94 4.86 14.25
C ALA A 56 21.12 5.05 12.74
N ILE A 57 22.28 4.65 12.18
CA ILE A 57 22.53 4.67 10.73
C ILE A 57 21.52 3.78 10.00
N VAL A 58 21.27 2.57 10.49
CA VAL A 58 20.29 1.65 9.88
C VAL A 58 18.90 2.29 9.81
N VAL A 59 18.43 2.90 10.91
CA VAL A 59 17.11 3.56 10.94
C VAL A 59 17.02 4.68 9.90
N VAL A 60 18.05 5.54 9.82
CA VAL A 60 18.10 6.63 8.84
C VAL A 60 18.10 6.08 7.41
N VAL A 61 18.92 5.06 7.13
CA VAL A 61 18.98 4.42 5.81
C VAL A 61 17.61 3.85 5.42
N VAL A 62 16.94 3.14 6.33
CA VAL A 62 15.61 2.59 6.05
C VAL A 62 14.61 3.70 5.74
N ILE A 63 14.55 4.77 6.54
CA ILE A 63 13.62 5.90 6.32
C ILE A 63 13.86 6.56 4.95
N LEU A 64 15.11 6.73 4.53
CA LEU A 64 15.45 7.38 3.26
C LEU A 64 15.23 6.47 2.04
N VAL A 65 15.50 5.18 2.16
CA VAL A 65 15.37 4.21 1.06
C VAL A 65 13.94 3.75 0.86
N TYR A 66 13.14 3.64 1.93
CA TYR A 66 11.79 3.09 1.84
C TYR A 66 10.85 3.82 0.85
N PRO A 67 10.85 5.17 0.73
CA PRO A 67 10.07 5.85 -0.32
C PRO A 67 10.40 5.38 -1.74
N LEU A 68 11.66 5.06 -2.03
CA LEU A 68 12.08 4.52 -3.33
C LEU A 68 11.52 3.12 -3.52
N VAL A 69 11.65 2.29 -2.49
CA VAL A 69 11.13 0.91 -2.50
C VAL A 69 9.64 0.91 -2.75
N TRP A 70 8.89 1.76 -2.03
CA TRP A 70 7.45 1.92 -2.25
C TRP A 70 7.15 2.32 -3.68
N TYR A 71 7.84 3.34 -4.21
CA TYR A 71 7.65 3.79 -5.59
C TYR A 71 7.86 2.66 -6.61
N VAL A 72 8.95 1.91 -6.47
CA VAL A 72 9.27 0.78 -7.37
C VAL A 72 8.20 -0.32 -7.27
N LEU A 73 7.81 -0.71 -6.06
CA LEU A 73 6.78 -1.73 -5.86
C LEU A 73 5.44 -1.25 -6.42
N HIS A 74 5.03 -0.02 -6.13
CA HIS A 74 3.76 0.53 -6.59
C HIS A 74 3.70 0.57 -8.11
N ARG A 75 4.73 1.11 -8.76
CA ARG A 75 4.77 1.26 -10.23
C ARG A 75 4.92 -0.07 -10.97
N PHE A 76 5.81 -0.95 -10.55
CA PHE A 76 6.22 -2.10 -11.37
C PHE A 76 5.62 -3.44 -10.91
N LEU A 77 5.28 -3.57 -9.63
CA LEU A 77 4.66 -4.78 -9.08
C LEU A 77 3.15 -4.62 -8.96
N LEU A 78 2.69 -3.57 -8.25
CA LEU A 78 1.26 -3.36 -7.97
C LEU A 78 0.48 -2.99 -9.24
N HIS A 79 1.01 -2.08 -10.06
CA HIS A 79 0.47 -1.75 -11.40
C HIS A 79 0.97 -2.68 -12.51
N GLY A 80 1.75 -3.72 -12.16
CA GLY A 80 2.35 -4.64 -13.12
C GLY A 80 1.31 -5.52 -13.82
N ARG A 81 1.16 -5.37 -15.14
CA ARG A 81 0.19 -6.13 -15.97
C ARG A 81 0.60 -7.57 -16.29
N TRP A 82 1.55 -8.12 -15.55
CA TRP A 82 2.14 -9.44 -15.82
C TRP A 82 1.65 -10.49 -14.83
N LEU A 83 1.35 -10.12 -13.58
CA LEU A 83 0.89 -11.05 -12.56
C LEU A 83 -0.50 -11.63 -12.86
N TYR A 84 -1.42 -10.85 -13.45
CA TYR A 84 -2.75 -11.37 -13.78
C TYR A 84 -2.74 -12.38 -14.94
N LYS A 85 -1.65 -12.49 -15.69
CA LYS A 85 -1.57 -13.35 -16.88
C LYS A 85 -1.38 -14.84 -16.53
N SER A 86 -1.02 -15.14 -15.28
CA SER A 86 -0.86 -16.49 -14.77
C SER A 86 -1.87 -16.76 -13.65
N GLU A 87 -2.49 -17.94 -13.68
CA GLU A 87 -3.42 -18.40 -12.66
C GLU A 87 -2.79 -18.38 -11.26
N MET A 88 -1.52 -18.78 -11.17
CA MET A 88 -0.78 -18.87 -9.91
C MET A 88 -0.59 -17.51 -9.22
N THR A 89 -0.55 -16.42 -9.98
CA THR A 89 -0.22 -15.08 -9.48
C THR A 89 -1.39 -14.09 -9.56
N ALA A 90 -2.47 -14.45 -10.27
CA ALA A 90 -3.63 -13.58 -10.43
C ALA A 90 -4.31 -13.23 -9.11
N ALA A 91 -4.43 -14.19 -8.19
CA ALA A 91 -5.00 -13.95 -6.86
C ALA A 91 -4.16 -12.96 -6.05
N LEU A 92 -2.83 -13.06 -6.14
CA LEU A 92 -1.91 -12.13 -5.49
C LEU A 92 -2.10 -10.72 -6.06
N TRP A 93 -2.05 -10.55 -7.39
CA TRP A 93 -2.25 -9.24 -8.03
C TRP A 93 -3.58 -8.60 -7.69
N LYS A 94 -4.65 -9.40 -7.73
CA LYS A 94 -6.00 -9.00 -7.35
C LYS A 94 -6.00 -8.38 -5.94
N ARG A 95 -5.38 -9.08 -4.99
CA ARG A 95 -5.37 -8.70 -3.57
C ARG A 95 -4.44 -7.54 -3.22
N ILE A 96 -3.26 -7.46 -3.84
CA ILE A 96 -2.25 -6.47 -3.44
C ILE A 96 -2.59 -5.05 -3.91
N HIS A 97 -3.37 -4.89 -4.98
CA HIS A 97 -3.71 -3.56 -5.46
C HIS A 97 -4.93 -3.41 -6.36
N PHE A 98 -5.24 -4.38 -7.23
CA PHE A 98 -6.36 -4.24 -8.16
C PHE A 98 -7.70 -4.05 -7.44
N ASP A 99 -7.96 -4.79 -6.35
CA ASP A 99 -9.19 -4.63 -5.57
C ASP A 99 -9.32 -3.25 -4.93
N HIS A 100 -8.19 -2.63 -4.60
CA HIS A 100 -8.17 -1.27 -4.10
C HIS A 100 -8.53 -0.25 -5.20
N HIS A 101 -8.01 -0.38 -6.42
CA HIS A 101 -8.43 0.48 -7.54
C HIS A 101 -9.91 0.30 -7.94
N GLN A 102 -10.44 -0.90 -7.78
CA GLN A 102 -11.87 -1.17 -7.98
C GLN A 102 -12.71 -0.52 -6.86
N ASN A 103 -12.30 -0.68 -5.60
CA ASN A 103 -13.03 -0.24 -4.41
C ASN A 103 -12.14 0.63 -3.49
N PRO A 104 -11.79 1.87 -3.91
CA PRO A 104 -10.77 2.69 -3.23
C PRO A 104 -11.12 3.05 -1.79
N ASN A 105 -12.41 3.14 -1.47
CA ASN A 105 -12.88 3.47 -0.14
C ASN A 105 -12.97 2.25 0.80
N ASP A 106 -12.84 1.02 0.29
CA ASP A 106 -12.90 -0.18 1.15
C ASP A 106 -11.56 -0.37 1.87
N MET A 107 -11.55 -0.09 3.18
CA MET A 107 -10.37 -0.22 4.04
C MET A 107 -9.81 -1.65 4.06
N ALA A 108 -10.63 -2.69 3.86
CA ALA A 108 -10.19 -4.09 3.94
C ALA A 108 -9.22 -4.49 2.83
N VAL A 109 -9.28 -3.80 1.68
CA VAL A 109 -8.44 -4.05 0.51
C VAL A 109 -7.27 -3.05 0.38
N LEU A 110 -7.25 -2.01 1.23
CA LEU A 110 -6.18 -1.02 1.27
C LEU A 110 -4.94 -1.56 2.02
N PHE A 111 -5.15 -2.29 3.11
CA PHE A 111 -4.05 -2.90 3.87
C PHE A 111 -3.39 -4.02 3.10
N GLY A 112 -2.06 -4.00 3.12
CA GLY A 112 -1.28 -5.14 2.71
C GLY A 112 -1.41 -6.26 3.75
N GLY A 113 -1.73 -7.47 3.30
CA GLY A 113 -1.82 -8.62 4.19
C GLY A 113 -0.46 -8.99 4.79
N LEU A 114 -0.44 -9.59 5.98
CA LEU A 114 0.80 -10.05 6.63
C LEU A 114 1.65 -10.90 5.68
N HIS A 115 1.03 -11.82 4.95
CA HIS A 115 1.71 -12.74 4.04
C HIS A 115 2.18 -12.10 2.72
N THR A 116 1.66 -10.92 2.34
CA THR A 116 2.09 -10.21 1.12
C THR A 116 3.11 -9.12 1.43
N THR A 117 2.94 -8.42 2.56
CA THR A 117 3.73 -7.25 2.90
C THR A 117 4.95 -7.61 3.73
N LEU A 118 4.81 -8.44 4.77
CA LEU A 118 5.91 -8.74 5.67
C LEU A 118 7.12 -9.38 4.95
N PRO A 119 6.97 -10.34 4.03
CA PRO A 119 8.11 -10.88 3.29
C PRO A 119 8.87 -9.80 2.52
N THR A 120 8.16 -8.86 1.91
CA THR A 120 8.77 -7.74 1.18
C THR A 120 9.55 -6.83 2.12
N VAL A 121 8.98 -6.48 3.28
CA VAL A 121 9.67 -5.65 4.29
C VAL A 121 10.92 -6.37 4.81
N VAL A 122 10.85 -7.67 5.08
CA VAL A 122 11.98 -8.51 5.50
C VAL A 122 13.09 -8.48 4.45
N VAL A 123 12.78 -8.82 3.19
CA VAL A 123 13.76 -8.89 2.10
C VAL A 123 14.44 -7.54 1.86
N VAL A 124 13.70 -6.45 1.98
CA VAL A 124 14.26 -5.11 1.77
C VAL A 124 15.12 -4.69 2.96
N THR A 125 14.59 -4.76 4.18
CA THR A 125 15.18 -4.02 5.32
C THR A 125 16.15 -4.83 6.17
N ALA A 126 15.91 -6.13 6.36
CA ALA A 126 16.76 -6.96 7.22
C ALA A 126 18.17 -7.17 6.62
N PRO A 127 18.35 -7.46 5.31
CA PRO A 127 19.69 -7.54 4.73
C PRO A 127 20.45 -6.22 4.79
N MET A 128 19.79 -5.10 4.45
CA MET A 128 20.41 -3.76 4.52
C MET A 128 20.89 -3.45 5.94
N GLY A 129 20.05 -3.71 6.95
CA GLY A 129 20.42 -3.54 8.35
C GLY A 129 21.55 -4.49 8.77
N GLY A 130 21.48 -5.74 8.32
CA GLY A 130 22.48 -6.78 8.59
C GLY A 130 23.88 -6.42 8.11
N LEU A 131 23.98 -5.80 6.93
CA LEU A 131 25.25 -5.32 6.37
C LEU A 131 25.91 -4.22 7.22
N ILE A 132 25.13 -3.46 7.99
CA ILE A 132 25.63 -2.34 8.80
C ILE A 132 25.93 -2.78 10.24
N GLY A 133 25.02 -3.53 10.86
CA GLY A 133 25.07 -3.85 12.30
C GLY A 133 24.93 -5.34 12.65
N GLY A 134 25.15 -6.25 11.69
CA GLY A 134 24.97 -7.69 11.91
C GLY A 134 23.55 -8.04 12.35
N LEU A 135 23.40 -8.97 13.29
CA LEU A 135 22.07 -9.38 13.79
C LEU A 135 21.27 -8.20 14.38
N SER A 136 21.95 -7.34 15.15
CA SER A 136 21.32 -6.16 15.76
C SER A 136 20.83 -5.16 14.70
N GLY A 137 21.63 -4.97 13.64
CA GLY A 137 21.30 -4.16 12.48
C GLY A 137 20.12 -4.74 11.68
N ALA A 138 20.11 -6.04 11.43
CA ALA A 138 19.01 -6.71 10.74
C ALA A 138 17.69 -6.59 11.53
N ALA A 139 17.75 -6.78 12.85
CA ALA A 139 16.59 -6.64 13.73
C ALA A 139 16.05 -5.21 13.76
N ILE A 140 16.90 -4.20 13.96
CA ILE A 140 16.45 -2.80 13.98
C ILE A 140 16.02 -2.32 12.60
N GLY A 141 16.66 -2.80 11.53
CA GLY A 141 16.28 -2.53 10.15
C GLY A 141 14.88 -3.03 9.84
N LEU A 142 14.58 -4.27 10.24
CA LEU A 142 13.24 -4.83 10.12
C LEU A 142 12.21 -4.09 10.98
N ALA A 143 12.56 -3.73 12.22
CA ALA A 143 11.68 -2.94 13.08
C ALA A 143 11.34 -1.57 12.44
N ALA A 144 12.36 -0.85 11.96
CA ALA A 144 12.18 0.42 11.26
C ALA A 144 11.34 0.24 9.98
N GLY A 145 11.60 -0.83 9.21
CA GLY A 145 10.84 -1.17 8.02
C GLY A 145 9.35 -1.33 8.32
N ILE A 146 9.01 -2.14 9.32
CA ILE A 146 7.63 -2.38 9.76
C ILE A 146 6.96 -1.07 10.19
N LEU A 147 7.65 -0.23 10.97
CA LEU A 147 7.08 1.02 11.44
C LEU A 147 6.83 2.00 10.29
N VAL A 148 7.75 2.07 9.33
CA VAL A 148 7.56 2.86 8.11
C VAL A 148 6.41 2.30 7.26
N THR A 149 6.27 0.98 7.13
CA THR A 149 5.11 0.36 6.46
C THR A 149 3.80 0.81 7.10
N CYS A 150 3.69 0.71 8.43
CA CYS A 150 2.52 1.18 9.17
C CYS A 150 2.25 2.67 8.91
N PHE A 151 3.29 3.51 8.95
CA PHE A 151 3.11 4.93 8.65
C PHE A 151 2.57 5.17 7.23
N TYR A 152 3.11 4.47 6.23
CA TYR A 152 2.64 4.55 4.84
C TYR A 152 1.19 4.08 4.68
N GLU A 153 0.81 2.95 5.28
CA GLU A 153 -0.56 2.44 5.23
C GLU A 153 -1.53 3.40 5.91
N PHE A 154 -1.15 4.00 7.05
CA PHE A 154 -1.97 5.02 7.71
C PHE A 154 -2.16 6.26 6.84
N CYS A 155 -1.07 6.79 6.26
CA CYS A 155 -1.14 7.93 5.34
C CYS A 155 -2.03 7.60 4.13
N HIS A 156 -1.88 6.41 3.56
CA HIS A 156 -2.69 5.96 2.44
C HIS A 156 -4.18 5.92 2.79
N CYS A 157 -4.56 5.30 3.91
CA CYS A 157 -5.94 5.31 4.42
C CYS A 157 -6.47 6.74 4.61
N SER A 158 -5.66 7.63 5.18
CA SER A 158 -6.07 9.01 5.47
C SER A 158 -6.42 9.81 4.21
N GLN A 159 -5.76 9.52 3.08
CA GLN A 159 -6.00 10.19 1.80
C GLN A 159 -7.38 9.83 1.23
N HIS A 160 -7.92 8.63 1.53
CA HIS A 160 -9.24 8.18 1.08
C HIS A 160 -10.41 8.62 1.99
N LEU A 161 -10.15 9.40 3.05
CA LEU A 161 -11.23 9.93 3.91
C LEU A 161 -12.14 10.92 3.15
N GLY A 162 -13.38 11.08 3.58
CA GLY A 162 -14.38 11.91 2.87
C GLY A 162 -14.18 13.44 2.94
N TYR A 163 -13.10 13.94 3.54
CA TYR A 163 -12.88 15.37 3.77
C TYR A 163 -11.48 15.83 3.34
N ALA A 164 -11.32 17.12 3.04
CA ALA A 164 -10.03 17.72 2.74
C ALA A 164 -9.22 18.03 4.03
N PRO A 165 -7.97 17.59 4.15
CA PRO A 165 -7.10 17.98 5.26
C PRO A 165 -6.90 19.50 5.33
N LYS A 166 -6.70 20.05 6.54
CA LYS A 166 -6.44 21.50 6.72
C LYS A 166 -5.05 21.94 6.23
N SER A 167 -4.09 21.02 6.20
CA SER A 167 -2.74 21.31 5.74
C SER A 167 -2.70 21.26 4.22
N ALA A 168 -2.25 22.36 3.59
CA ALA A 168 -2.11 22.44 2.13
C ALA A 168 -1.22 21.33 1.56
N PHE A 169 -0.17 20.93 2.30
CA PHE A 169 0.67 19.80 1.91
C PHE A 169 -0.12 18.48 1.90
N LEU A 170 -0.86 18.20 2.97
CA LEU A 170 -1.65 16.96 3.08
C LEU A 170 -2.81 16.92 2.07
N GLU A 171 -3.45 18.07 1.85
CA GLU A 171 -4.46 18.22 0.81
C GLU A 171 -3.87 17.96 -0.58
N ARG A 172 -2.68 18.51 -0.87
CA ARG A 172 -2.02 18.32 -2.16
C ARG A 172 -1.65 16.87 -2.43
N ILE A 173 -1.03 16.18 -1.48
CA ILE A 173 -0.69 14.75 -1.66
C ILE A 173 -1.96 13.91 -1.82
N LYS A 174 -3.03 14.24 -1.09
CA LYS A 174 -4.33 13.59 -1.28
C LYS A 174 -4.87 13.82 -2.68
N GLN A 175 -4.87 15.05 -3.19
CA GLN A 175 -5.36 15.35 -4.54
C GLN A 175 -4.60 14.55 -5.62
N LEU A 176 -3.27 14.47 -5.49
CA LEU A 176 -2.43 13.70 -6.41
C LEU A 176 -2.75 12.20 -6.34
N HIS A 177 -2.94 11.65 -5.15
CA HIS A 177 -3.33 10.26 -4.95
C HIS A 177 -4.75 9.95 -5.47
N MET A 178 -5.71 10.86 -5.28
CA MET A 178 -7.05 10.72 -5.85
C MET A 178 -7.01 10.80 -7.38
N ALA A 179 -6.18 11.67 -7.96
CA ALA A 179 -5.97 11.73 -9.39
C ALA A 179 -5.40 10.41 -9.94
N HIS A 180 -4.47 9.79 -9.21
CA HIS A 180 -3.95 8.46 -9.54
C HIS A 180 -5.06 7.40 -9.63
N HIS A 181 -6.00 7.35 -8.68
CA HIS A 181 -7.10 6.37 -8.71
C HIS A 181 -8.21 6.67 -9.72
N PHE A 182 -8.55 7.96 -9.91
CA PHE A 182 -9.78 8.35 -10.60
C PHE A 182 -9.57 9.03 -11.95
N HIS A 183 -8.36 9.50 -12.25
CA HIS A 183 -8.02 10.20 -13.47
C HIS A 183 -7.03 9.42 -14.34
N ASN A 184 -5.82 9.17 -13.84
CA ASN A 184 -4.81 8.43 -14.58
C ASN A 184 -3.83 7.71 -13.63
N GLU A 185 -3.84 6.38 -13.69
CA GLU A 185 -3.09 5.45 -12.86
C GLU A 185 -1.63 5.24 -13.31
N THR A 186 -1.21 5.88 -14.41
CA THR A 186 0.16 5.74 -14.95
C THR A 186 1.15 6.76 -14.40
N GLY A 187 0.78 7.51 -13.37
CA GLY A 187 1.61 8.49 -12.69
C GLY A 187 1.17 8.74 -11.26
N ASN A 188 1.90 9.58 -10.53
CA ASN A 188 1.66 9.91 -9.12
C ASN A 188 1.60 8.66 -8.21
N TYR A 189 2.61 7.79 -8.29
CA TYR A 189 2.73 6.58 -7.48
C TYR A 189 3.13 6.83 -6.02
N GLY A 190 3.60 8.03 -5.68
CA GLY A 190 3.91 8.44 -4.33
C GLY A 190 2.68 8.46 -3.41
N ILE A 191 2.89 8.15 -2.13
CA ILE A 191 1.86 8.25 -1.08
C ILE A 191 2.19 9.36 -0.10
N THR A 192 3.34 9.28 0.55
CA THR A 192 3.79 10.26 1.56
C THR A 192 4.51 11.45 0.93
N ASN A 193 5.12 11.24 -0.24
CA ASN A 193 5.81 12.24 -1.05
C ASN A 193 5.91 11.76 -2.50
N TYR A 194 6.21 12.68 -3.41
CA TYR A 194 6.27 12.45 -4.87
C TYR A 194 7.69 12.70 -5.45
N LEU A 195 8.74 12.59 -4.62
CA LEU A 195 10.11 12.84 -5.06
C LEU A 195 10.50 11.91 -6.21
N TRP A 196 10.22 10.61 -6.04
CA TRP A 196 10.56 9.60 -7.04
C TRP A 196 9.70 9.69 -8.30
N ASP A 197 8.44 10.13 -8.18
CA ASP A 197 7.64 10.46 -9.36
C ASP A 197 8.26 11.58 -10.20
N ARG A 198 8.81 12.61 -9.56
CA ARG A 198 9.50 13.68 -10.27
C ARG A 198 10.79 13.19 -10.91
N PHE A 199 11.58 12.40 -10.16
CA PHE A 199 12.84 11.86 -10.65
C PHE A 199 12.67 10.94 -11.86
N PHE A 200 11.64 10.09 -11.85
CA PHE A 200 11.35 9.13 -12.92
C PHE A 200 10.25 9.58 -13.89
N SER A 201 9.96 10.89 -13.93
CA SER A 201 9.01 11.52 -14.86
C SER A 201 7.61 10.88 -14.89
N SER A 202 7.12 10.41 -13.74
CA SER A 202 5.75 9.93 -13.56
C SER A 202 4.89 10.90 -12.75
N TYR A 203 5.42 12.07 -12.38
CA TYR A 203 4.67 13.13 -11.71
C TYR A 203 3.82 13.91 -12.70
N TYR A 204 2.54 14.09 -12.39
CA TYR A 204 1.69 15.07 -13.07
C TYR A 204 0.95 15.93 -12.04
N ASP A 205 0.96 17.24 -12.27
CA ASP A 205 0.54 18.24 -11.31
C ASP A 205 -0.97 18.51 -11.31
N SER A 206 -1.66 18.22 -12.40
CA SER A 206 -3.06 18.54 -12.62
C SER A 206 -3.69 17.51 -13.54
N ASN A 207 -5.00 17.30 -13.41
CA ASN A 207 -5.72 16.37 -14.29
C ASN A 207 -5.70 16.84 -15.75
N SER A 208 -5.48 18.13 -16.02
CA SER A 208 -5.36 18.65 -17.38
C SER A 208 -4.03 18.34 -18.06
N SER A 209 -2.96 18.04 -17.31
CA SER A 209 -1.63 17.79 -17.89
C SER A 209 -1.47 16.37 -18.46
N VAL A 210 -2.41 15.46 -18.17
CA VAL A 210 -2.43 14.09 -18.72
C VAL A 210 -3.85 13.70 -19.14
N PRO A 211 -4.03 12.93 -20.22
CA PRO A 211 -5.34 12.44 -20.61
C PRO A 211 -5.92 11.52 -19.53
N ARG A 212 -7.25 11.49 -19.41
CA ARG A 212 -7.94 10.53 -18.53
C ARG A 212 -7.70 9.12 -19.04
N SER A 213 -7.27 8.23 -18.16
CA SER A 213 -7.06 6.83 -18.49
C SER A 213 -8.39 6.07 -18.48
N PRO A 214 -8.69 5.25 -19.50
CA PRO A 214 -9.87 4.37 -19.48
C PRO A 214 -9.72 3.23 -18.47
N THR A 215 -8.51 3.01 -17.95
CA THR A 215 -8.17 1.87 -17.10
C THR A 215 -7.79 2.26 -15.67
N ALA A 216 -8.03 3.52 -15.28
CA ALA A 216 -7.71 4.05 -13.94
C ALA A 216 -8.21 3.15 -12.79
N ARG A 217 -9.37 2.52 -12.97
CA ARG A 217 -9.96 1.64 -11.94
C ARG A 217 -9.59 0.17 -12.08
N ASN A 218 -9.11 -0.31 -13.24
CA ASN A 218 -8.86 -1.73 -13.51
C ASN A 218 -7.42 -2.07 -13.90
N LEU A 219 -6.50 -1.10 -13.85
CA LEU A 219 -5.06 -1.30 -14.05
C LEU A 219 -4.71 -1.99 -15.39
N GLY A 220 -5.51 -1.75 -16.41
CA GLY A 220 -5.33 -2.31 -17.75
C GLY A 220 -5.97 -3.68 -17.96
N TYR A 221 -6.64 -4.25 -16.95
CA TYR A 221 -7.38 -5.51 -17.05
C TYR A 221 -8.76 -5.27 -17.69
N THR A 222 -8.75 -5.08 -19.00
CA THR A 222 -9.96 -4.87 -19.84
C THR A 222 -10.70 -6.18 -20.14
N ASP A 223 -11.90 -6.11 -20.72
CA ASP A 223 -12.64 -7.31 -21.15
C ASP A 223 -11.85 -8.18 -22.14
N SER A 224 -11.04 -7.56 -22.99
CA SER A 224 -10.17 -8.29 -23.93
C SER A 224 -9.07 -9.07 -23.19
N GLU A 225 -8.50 -8.49 -22.13
CA GLU A 225 -7.54 -9.17 -21.26
C GLU A 225 -8.21 -10.27 -20.45
N ALA A 226 -9.42 -10.03 -19.93
CA ALA A 226 -10.18 -11.03 -19.17
C ALA A 226 -10.58 -12.25 -20.02
N LYS A 227 -10.86 -12.07 -21.32
CA LYS A 227 -11.07 -13.19 -22.24
C LYS A 227 -9.81 -14.03 -22.45
N ARG A 228 -8.64 -13.39 -22.45
CA ARG A 228 -7.34 -14.04 -22.67
C ARG A 228 -6.75 -14.67 -21.40
N TYR A 229 -6.96 -14.03 -20.27
CA TYR A 229 -6.41 -14.38 -18.96
C TYR A 229 -7.53 -14.32 -17.90
N PRO A 230 -8.40 -15.34 -17.83
CA PRO A 230 -9.68 -15.25 -17.11
C PRO A 230 -9.58 -15.30 -15.59
N TRP A 231 -8.39 -15.54 -15.04
CA TRP A 231 -8.15 -15.87 -13.63
C TRP A 231 -8.67 -14.81 -12.66
N VAL A 232 -8.42 -13.52 -12.91
CA VAL A 232 -8.92 -12.43 -12.03
C VAL A 232 -10.44 -12.29 -12.13
N ALA A 233 -11.02 -12.51 -13.32
CA ALA A 233 -12.46 -12.45 -13.52
C ALA A 233 -13.16 -13.61 -12.79
N GLN A 234 -12.64 -14.83 -12.88
CA GLN A 234 -13.14 -16.01 -12.17
C GLN A 234 -13.13 -15.82 -10.64
N LEU A 235 -12.06 -15.23 -10.10
CA LEU A 235 -11.96 -14.88 -8.69
C LEU A 235 -12.98 -13.82 -8.26
N SER A 236 -13.40 -12.96 -9.18
CA SER A 236 -14.37 -11.90 -8.90
C SER A 236 -15.81 -12.43 -8.93
N THR A 237 -16.12 -13.35 -9.85
CA THR A 237 -17.44 -13.99 -9.98
C THR A 237 -17.73 -15.07 -8.94
N GLY A 238 -16.70 -15.78 -8.47
CA GLY A 238 -16.82 -16.80 -7.41
C GLY A 238 -16.81 -16.23 -5.98
N SER A 239 -16.56 -14.92 -5.83
CA SER A 239 -16.68 -14.25 -4.54
C SER A 239 -18.11 -13.77 -4.34
N GLU A 240 -18.70 -13.96 -3.15
CA GLU A 240 -19.99 -13.34 -2.75
C GLU A 240 -19.98 -11.78 -2.83
N THR A 241 -18.87 -11.19 -3.27
CA THR A 241 -18.67 -9.77 -3.57
C THR A 241 -18.65 -9.51 -5.07
N ALA A 242 -19.65 -10.01 -5.80
CA ALA A 242 -19.97 -9.47 -7.11
C ALA A 242 -20.12 -7.94 -6.99
N PRO A 243 -19.58 -7.14 -7.92
CA PRO A 243 -19.74 -5.70 -7.87
C PRO A 243 -21.23 -5.34 -7.86
N ILE A 244 -21.62 -4.41 -6.99
CA ILE A 244 -22.98 -3.82 -6.97
C ILE A 244 -23.30 -3.06 -8.29
N VAL A 245 -22.37 -2.97 -9.24
CA VAL A 245 -22.57 -2.25 -10.49
C VAL A 245 -22.69 -3.23 -11.67
N ALA A 246 -23.84 -3.89 -11.72
CA ALA A 246 -24.57 -4.13 -12.95
C ALA A 246 -26.01 -3.60 -12.77
N ALA A 247 -26.13 -2.34 -12.38
CA ALA A 247 -27.34 -1.57 -12.59
C ALA A 247 -27.11 -0.68 -13.81
N LYS A 248 -27.80 -1.05 -14.89
CA LYS A 248 -28.00 -0.38 -16.18
C LYS A 248 -27.75 1.14 -16.18
N ASN A 249 -27.07 1.61 -17.22
CA ASN A 249 -27.70 2.35 -18.32
C ASN A 249 -26.94 2.06 -19.61
#